data_AF-A0A0R0M352-F1
#
_entry.id   AF-A0A0R0M352-F1
#
_cell.length_a   1.000
_cell.length_b   1.000
_cell.length_c   1.000
_cell.angle_alpha   90.00
_cell.angle_beta   90.00
_cell.angle_gamma   90.00
#
_symmetry.space_group_name_H-M   'P 1'
#
loop_
_entity.id
_entity.type
_entity.pdbx_description
1 polymer ?
#
loop_
_entity_poly.entity_id
_entity_poly.type
_entity_poly.pdbx_seq_one_letter_code
_entity_poly.pdbx_strand_id
1 'polypeptide(L)'
;MDNSSILFPNQIFGLLTNHTEVNQDINQYTIWLLPICIVTGMTFVLEGYFIGLREGGTLRNVVLLSFIVSFIPLVIAAWYFHSNHLLWSSLLAYMTSNMLLLSASIPQTLKDESSQNVLA
;
A
#
# COMPACT_ATOMS: atom_id res chain seq x y z
N MET A 1 -20.38 13.69 16.03
CA MET A 1 -19.50 12.58 15.60
C MET A 1 -18.71 13.15 14.45
N ASP A 2 -17.50 13.57 14.79
CA ASP A 2 -16.88 14.75 14.24
C ASP A 2 -15.86 14.32 13.18
N ASN A 3 -16.18 14.61 11.93
CA ASN A 3 -15.34 14.32 10.76
C ASN A 3 -14.24 15.39 10.59
N SER A 4 -13.71 15.93 11.69
CA SER A 4 -12.90 17.16 11.73
C SER A 4 -11.52 17.05 11.10
N SER A 5 -10.97 15.84 10.97
CA SER A 5 -9.61 15.65 10.43
C SER A 5 -9.53 15.69 8.89
N ILE A 6 -10.67 15.61 8.18
CA ILE A 6 -10.74 15.80 6.72
C ILE A 6 -10.89 17.31 6.38
N LEU A 7 -11.25 18.15 7.36
CA LEU A 7 -11.70 19.52 7.13
C LEU A 7 -10.59 20.59 7.13
N PHE A 8 -9.35 20.27 7.53
CA PHE A 8 -8.26 21.27 7.64
C PHE A 8 -6.97 20.90 6.87
N PRO A 9 -7.02 20.56 5.56
CA PRO A 9 -5.81 20.39 4.77
C PRO A 9 -5.00 21.69 4.71
N ASN A 10 -5.64 22.86 4.58
CA ASN A 10 -4.98 24.15 4.41
C ASN A 10 -4.09 24.57 5.59
N GLN A 11 -4.46 24.28 6.84
CA GLN A 11 -3.64 24.63 8.01
C GLN A 11 -2.35 23.80 8.08
N ILE A 12 -2.42 22.51 7.77
CA ILE A 12 -1.26 21.61 7.81
C ILE A 12 -0.35 21.88 6.61
N PHE A 13 -0.91 22.02 5.40
CA PHE A 13 -0.13 22.32 4.20
C PHE A 13 0.46 23.74 4.22
N GLY A 14 -0.22 24.72 4.79
CA GLY A 14 0.32 26.09 4.99
C GLY A 14 1.44 26.17 6.03
N LEU A 15 1.48 25.25 6.99
CA LEU A 15 2.62 25.10 7.92
C LEU A 15 3.85 24.47 7.25
N LEU A 16 3.64 23.64 6.22
CA LEU A 16 4.69 22.90 5.53
C LEU A 16 5.19 23.59 4.24
N THR A 17 4.41 24.49 3.61
CA THR A 17 4.78 25.14 2.34
C THR A 17 4.09 26.49 2.13
N ASN A 18 4.86 27.51 1.72
CA ASN A 18 4.42 28.90 1.52
C ASN A 18 4.14 29.25 0.03
N HIS A 19 3.72 28.28 -0.78
CA HIS A 19 3.46 28.49 -2.22
C HIS A 19 1.97 28.30 -2.54
N THR A 20 1.30 29.43 -2.81
CA THR A 20 -0.13 29.56 -3.13
C THR A 20 -0.56 28.98 -4.49
N GLU A 21 0.34 28.44 -5.31
CA GLU A 21 0.01 27.81 -6.60
C GLU A 21 -0.46 26.35 -6.49
N VAL A 22 -0.25 25.68 -5.35
CA VAL A 22 -0.54 24.23 -5.20
C VAL A 22 -1.94 23.95 -4.62
N ASN A 23 -2.74 24.98 -4.35
CA ASN A 23 -3.93 24.83 -3.52
C ASN A 23 -5.20 24.36 -4.26
N GLN A 24 -5.23 24.41 -5.59
CA GLN A 24 -6.37 23.90 -6.38
C GLN A 24 -6.28 22.38 -6.64
N ASP A 25 -5.08 21.82 -6.76
CA ASP A 25 -4.88 20.39 -7.05
C ASP A 25 -4.89 19.51 -5.78
N ILE A 26 -4.50 20.05 -4.62
CA ILE A 26 -4.38 19.28 -3.35
C ILE A 26 -5.71 18.65 -2.93
N ASN A 27 -6.83 19.37 -3.07
CA ASN A 27 -8.14 18.85 -2.65
C ASN A 27 -8.57 17.62 -3.47
N GLN A 28 -8.21 17.57 -4.76
CA GLN A 28 -8.59 16.49 -5.66
C GLN A 28 -7.79 15.20 -5.40
N TYR A 29 -6.58 15.29 -4.84
CA TYR A 29 -5.75 14.12 -4.51
C TYR A 29 -5.81 13.72 -3.03
N THR A 30 -6.26 14.61 -2.14
CA THR A 30 -6.44 14.29 -0.71
C THR A 30 -7.37 13.10 -0.50
N ILE A 31 -8.34 12.88 -1.40
CA ILE A 31 -9.24 11.72 -1.32
C ILE A 31 -8.50 10.37 -1.45
N TRP A 32 -7.35 10.33 -2.12
CA TRP A 32 -6.53 9.12 -2.25
C TRP A 32 -5.68 8.84 -1.01
N LEU A 33 -5.42 9.84 -0.16
CA LEU A 33 -4.61 9.68 1.05
C LEU A 33 -5.28 8.78 2.09
N LEU A 34 -6.61 8.82 2.18
CA LEU A 34 -7.35 7.98 3.13
C LEU A 34 -7.25 6.48 2.80
N PRO A 35 -7.64 6.00 1.60
CA PRO A 35 -7.54 4.59 1.27
C PRO A 35 -6.08 4.12 1.26
N ILE A 36 -5.14 4.97 0.82
CA ILE A 36 -3.74 4.57 0.78
C ILE A 36 -3.19 4.34 2.19
N CYS A 37 -3.46 5.22 3.16
CA CYS A 37 -3.02 5.03 4.54
C CYS A 37 -3.59 3.76 5.17
N ILE A 38 -4.87 3.47 4.91
CA ILE A 38 -5.52 2.29 5.47
C ILE A 38 -4.90 1.01 4.91
N VAL A 39 -4.77 0.93 3.58
CA VAL A 39 -4.24 -0.26 2.92
C VAL A 39 -2.75 -0.43 3.22
N THR A 40 -1.94 0.62 3.13
CA THR A 40 -0.50 0.52 3.41
C THR A 40 -0.25 0.12 4.85
N GLY A 41 -1.03 0.63 5.81
CA GLY A 41 -0.96 0.23 7.20
C GLY A 41 -1.18 -1.28 7.38
N MET A 42 -2.22 -1.85 6.76
CA MET A 42 -2.48 -3.29 6.80
C MET A 42 -1.35 -4.09 6.14
N THR A 43 -0.88 -3.65 4.97
CA THR A 43 0.23 -4.29 4.26
C THR A 43 1.50 -4.31 5.09
N PHE A 44 1.87 -3.20 5.74
CA PHE A 44 3.09 -3.12 6.57
C PHE A 44 3.04 -4.02 7.80
N VAL A 45 1.87 -4.22 8.41
CA VAL A 45 1.71 -5.19 9.50
C VAL A 45 2.02 -6.61 9.01
N LEU A 46 1.49 -6.99 7.84
CA LEU A 46 1.77 -8.30 7.24
C LEU A 46 3.23 -8.45 6.83
N GLU A 47 3.83 -7.43 6.22
CA GLU A 47 5.26 -7.45 5.87
C GLU A 47 6.12 -7.62 7.14
N GLY A 48 5.79 -6.90 8.22
CA GLY A 48 6.44 -7.05 9.52
C GLY A 48 6.32 -8.46 10.10
N TYR A 49 5.16 -9.11 9.95
CA TYR A 49 4.95 -10.50 10.36
C TYR A 49 5.90 -11.46 9.64
N PHE A 50 5.96 -11.41 8.30
CA PHE A 50 6.83 -12.30 7.52
C PHE A 50 8.32 -12.01 7.76
N ILE A 51 8.69 -10.74 7.95
CA ILE A 51 10.07 -10.37 8.36
C ILE A 51 10.41 -10.99 9.71
N GLY A 52 9.48 -10.92 10.69
CA GLY A 52 9.66 -11.49 12.02
C GLY A 52 9.84 -13.01 12.02
N LEU A 53 9.13 -13.72 11.13
CA LEU A 53 9.29 -15.16 10.91
C LEU A 53 10.58 -15.55 10.17
N ARG A 54 11.39 -14.58 9.72
CA ARG A 54 12.55 -14.78 8.83
C ARG A 54 12.19 -15.41 7.48
N GLU A 55 10.92 -15.35 7.09
CA GLU A 55 10.38 -15.86 5.82
C GLU A 55 10.56 -14.85 4.68
N GLY A 56 11.80 -14.37 4.51
CA GLY A 56 12.14 -13.35 3.51
C GLY A 56 11.97 -13.82 2.06
N GLY A 57 12.02 -15.12 1.81
CA GLY A 57 11.78 -15.70 0.48
C GLY A 57 10.34 -15.47 0.02
N THR A 58 9.37 -15.84 0.85
CA THR A 58 7.93 -15.65 0.60
C THR A 58 7.61 -14.17 0.42
N LEU A 59 8.12 -13.31 1.30
CA LEU A 59 7.93 -11.87 1.20
C LEU A 59 8.43 -11.30 -0.13
N ARG A 60 9.66 -11.63 -0.53
CA ARG A 60 10.25 -11.13 -1.78
C ARG A 60 9.47 -11.60 -3.00
N ASN A 61 9.05 -12.87 -3.04
CA ASN A 61 8.27 -13.40 -4.15
C ASN A 61 6.91 -12.69 -4.28
N VAL A 62 6.22 -12.46 -3.17
CA VAL A 62 4.94 -11.75 -3.17
C VAL A 62 5.11 -10.32 -3.66
N VAL A 63 6.07 -9.58 -3.12
CA VAL A 63 6.35 -8.19 -3.49
C VAL A 63 6.69 -8.07 -4.97
N LEU A 64 7.55 -8.96 -5.50
CA LEU A 64 7.91 -8.99 -6.92
C LEU A 64 6.73 -9.35 -7.82
N LEU A 65 5.92 -10.33 -7.41
CA LEU A 65 4.74 -10.74 -8.17
C LEU A 65 3.72 -9.61 -8.25
N SER A 66 3.39 -8.97 -7.12
CA SER A 66 2.51 -7.80 -7.09
C SER A 66 3.04 -6.64 -7.91
N PHE A 67 4.35 -6.42 -7.89
CA PHE A 67 4.97 -5.36 -8.69
C PHE A 67 4.75 -5.60 -10.19
N ILE A 68 5.02 -6.82 -10.66
CA ILE A 68 4.90 -7.15 -12.08
C ILE A 68 3.44 -7.19 -12.53
N VAL A 69 2.56 -7.82 -11.73
CA VAL A 69 1.16 -8.07 -12.13
C VAL A 69 0.27 -6.84 -11.93
N SER A 70 0.50 -6.05 -10.88
CA SER A 70 -0.39 -4.92 -10.55
C SER A 70 0.25 -3.58 -10.88
N PHE A 71 1.49 -3.33 -10.44
CA PHE A 71 2.10 -2.01 -10.58
C PHE A 71 2.50 -1.68 -12.02
N ILE A 72 3.23 -2.56 -12.71
CA ILE A 72 3.72 -2.32 -14.08
C ILE A 72 2.59 -2.00 -15.09
N PRO A 73 1.52 -2.80 -15.22
CA PRO A 73 0.48 -2.50 -16.21
C PRO A 73 -0.25 -1.19 -15.88
N LEU A 74 -0.49 -0.90 -14.60
CA LEU A 74 -1.19 0.32 -14.18
C LEU A 74 -0.33 1.57 -14.34
N VAL A 75 0.99 1.51 -14.08
CA VAL A 75 1.88 2.67 -14.29
C VAL A 75 2.06 2.97 -15.78
N ILE A 76 2.13 1.95 -16.64
CA ILE A 76 2.16 2.14 -18.09
C ILE A 76 0.86 2.79 -18.57
N ALA A 77 -0.30 2.33 -18.08
CA ALA A 77 -1.58 2.96 -18.37
C ALA A 77 -1.62 4.41 -17.87
N ALA A 78 -1.15 4.67 -16.65
CA ALA A 78 -1.11 6.01 -16.08
C ALA A 78 -0.26 6.98 -16.91
N TRP A 79 0.89 6.52 -17.40
CA TRP A 79 1.74 7.29 -18.30
C TRP A 79 1.05 7.55 -19.64
N TYR A 80 0.43 6.53 -20.25
CA TYR A 80 -0.28 6.68 -21.52
C TYR A 80 -1.42 7.72 -21.43
N PHE A 81 -2.23 7.64 -20.38
CA PHE A 81 -3.38 8.54 -20.18
C PHE A 81 -3.01 9.88 -19.50
N HIS A 82 -1.73 10.10 -19.15
CA HIS A 82 -1.24 11.30 -18.47
C HIS A 82 -2.08 11.69 -17.24
N SER A 83 -2.55 10.68 -16.48
CA SER A 83 -3.50 10.88 -15.38
C SER A 83 -2.87 10.53 -14.03
N ASN A 84 -2.77 11.54 -13.16
CA ASN A 84 -2.29 11.36 -11.79
C ASN A 84 -3.21 10.45 -10.96
N HIS A 85 -4.51 10.40 -11.26
CA HIS A 85 -5.42 9.47 -10.58
C HIS A 85 -5.06 8.01 -10.84
N LEU A 86 -4.61 7.69 -12.05
CA LEU A 86 -4.15 6.35 -12.36
C LEU A 86 -2.84 6.02 -11.63
N LEU A 87 -1.95 6.99 -11.43
CA LEU A 87 -0.75 6.81 -10.61
C LEU A 87 -1.09 6.52 -9.15
N TRP A 88 -2.02 7.25 -8.55
CA TRP A 88 -2.49 6.95 -7.19
C TRP A 88 -3.15 5.57 -7.11
N SER A 89 -3.95 5.22 -8.14
CA SER A 89 -4.57 3.90 -8.22
C SER A 89 -3.55 2.76 -8.39
N SER A 90 -2.45 2.98 -9.13
CA SER A 90 -1.43 1.96 -9.34
C SER A 90 -0.70 1.63 -8.03
N LEU A 91 -0.43 2.66 -7.23
CA LEU A 91 0.16 2.50 -5.90
C LEU A 91 -0.80 1.78 -4.95
N LEU A 92 -2.08 2.16 -4.93
CA LEU A 92 -3.09 1.50 -4.09
C LEU A 92 -3.30 0.03 -4.50
N ALA A 93 -3.37 -0.25 -5.81
CA ALA A 93 -3.54 -1.60 -6.33
C ALA A 93 -2.33 -2.49 -6.01
N TYR A 94 -1.12 -1.94 -6.11
CA TYR A 94 0.11 -2.62 -5.70
C TYR A 94 0.08 -2.99 -4.20
N MET A 95 -0.22 -2.03 -3.32
CA MET A 95 -0.29 -2.28 -1.88
C MET A 95 -1.39 -3.27 -1.50
N THR A 96 -2.54 -3.20 -2.17
CA THR A 96 -3.65 -4.15 -1.99
C THR A 96 -3.26 -5.56 -2.43
N SER A 97 -2.52 -5.68 -3.55
CA SER A 97 -2.05 -6.97 -4.05
C SER A 97 -1.08 -7.63 -3.07
N ASN A 98 -0.14 -6.86 -2.51
CA ASN A 98 0.74 -7.33 -1.45
C ASN A 98 -0.05 -7.80 -0.22
N MET A 99 -1.02 -7.00 0.23
CA MET A 99 -1.88 -7.36 1.38
C MET A 99 -2.58 -8.71 1.15
N LEU A 100 -3.20 -8.90 -0.01
CA LEU A 100 -3.94 -10.11 -0.34
C LEU A 100 -3.04 -11.33 -0.47
N LEU A 101 -1.92 -11.20 -1.19
CA LEU A 101 -0.99 -12.30 -1.41
C LEU A 101 -0.27 -12.71 -0.12
N LEU A 102 0.19 -11.76 0.70
CA LEU A 102 0.77 -12.07 2.01
C LEU A 102 -0.25 -12.74 2.92
N SER A 103 -1.49 -12.23 2.96
CA SER A 103 -2.57 -12.85 3.74
C SER A 103 -2.85 -14.28 3.28
N ALA A 104 -2.85 -14.53 1.97
CA ALA A 104 -3.02 -15.87 1.40
C ALA A 104 -1.83 -16.81 1.67
N SER A 105 -0.64 -16.26 1.92
CA SER A 105 0.55 -17.03 2.30
C SER A 105 0.61 -17.40 3.78
N ILE A 106 -0.23 -16.80 4.65
CA ILE A 106 -0.25 -17.10 6.09
C ILE A 106 -0.44 -18.60 6.38
N PRO A 107 -1.42 -19.33 5.79
CA PRO A 107 -1.63 -20.75 6.09
C PRO A 107 -0.42 -21.64 5.76
N GLN A 108 0.43 -21.23 4.81
CA GLN A 108 1.64 -21.97 4.45
C GLN A 108 2.66 -21.92 5.59
N THR A 109 2.81 -20.76 6.24
CA THR A 109 3.71 -20.60 7.40
C THR A 109 3.30 -21.47 8.58
N LEU A 110 1.99 -21.65 8.81
CA LEU A 110 1.48 -22.52 9.88
C LEU A 110 1.74 -24.02 9.61
N LYS A 111 1.69 -24.42 8.33
CA LYS A 111 1.95 -25.81 7.93
C LYS A 111 3.42 -26.17 8.11
N ASP A 112 4.32 -25.26 7.78
CA ASP A 112 5.76 -25.49 7.93
C ASP A 112 6.15 -25.62 9.41
N GLU A 113 5.58 -24.79 10.29
CA GLU A 113 5.76 -24.90 11.75
C GLU A 113 5.26 -26.26 12.28
N SER A 114 4.07 -26.69 11.86
CA SER A 114 3.51 -27.99 12.29
C SER A 114 4.38 -29.18 11.84
N SER A 115 5.01 -29.09 10.67
CA SER A 115 5.86 -30.16 10.12
C SER A 115 7.20 -30.25 10.85
N GLN A 116 7.75 -29.12 11.29
CA GLN A 116 8.95 -29.09 12.13
C GLN A 116 8.71 -29.68 13.52
N ASN A 117 7.56 -29.37 14.14
CA ASN A 117 7.22 -29.89 15.47
C ASN A 117 6.92 -31.40 15.51
N VAL A 118 6.57 -32.03 14.39
CA VAL A 118 6.33 -33.48 14.31
C VAL A 118 7.64 -34.27 14.14
N LEU A 119 8.71 -33.63 13.65
CA LEU A 119 10.01 -34.25 13.42
C LEU A 119 11.02 -34.02 14.56
N ALA A 120 10.63 -33.24 15.58
CA ALA A 120 11.40 -32.95 16.79
C ALA A 120 10.97 -33.83 17.97
#